data_AF-A0A261B884-F1
#
_entry.id   AF-A0A261B884-F1
#
_cell.length_a   1.000
_cell.length_b   1.000
_cell.length_c   1.000
_cell.angle_alpha   90.00
_cell.angle_beta   90.00
_cell.angle_gamma   90.00
#
_symmetry.space_group_name_H-M   'P 1'
#
loop_
_entity.id
_entity.type
_entity.pdbx_description
1 polymer ?
#
loop_
_entity_poly.entity_id
_entity_poly.type
_entity_poly.pdbx_seq_one_letter_code
_entity_poly.pdbx_strand_id
1 'polypeptide(L)'
;MNPVDPSHLEPFVLRESPRVTITRDDVLVQLEFTEEHRTIQIIHRDLIRMIPGIKNIVQDLKPDWETDFAIFNFPVTGMDLNATVFVLTHVDKNWSLRSRRRRRPRQSDFPILNAQSLTQLAAIRNVAVRLELREFLDCTDFIISRKRDEQRIRRERTQ
;
A
#
# COMPACT_ATOMS: atom_id res chain seq x y z
N MET A 1 -15.24 -14.75 22.03
CA MET A 1 -14.60 -13.86 21.03
C MET A 1 -15.11 -14.30 19.68
N ASN A 2 -15.92 -13.50 19.01
CA ASN A 2 -16.38 -13.85 17.65
C ASN A 2 -15.21 -13.68 16.68
N PRO A 3 -14.98 -14.64 15.76
CA PRO A 3 -14.02 -14.45 14.69
C PRO A 3 -14.48 -13.28 13.82
N VAL A 4 -13.57 -12.34 13.57
CA VAL A 4 -13.82 -11.25 12.62
C VAL A 4 -13.99 -11.89 11.25
N ASP A 5 -15.21 -11.82 10.72
CA ASP A 5 -15.56 -12.31 9.40
C ASP A 5 -14.82 -11.47 8.35
N PRO A 6 -13.87 -12.07 7.59
CA PRO A 6 -13.10 -11.36 6.58
C PRO A 6 -13.94 -10.91 5.38
N SER A 7 -15.20 -11.33 5.26
CA SER A 7 -16.12 -10.90 4.20
C SER A 7 -16.62 -9.45 4.34
N HIS A 8 -16.35 -8.78 5.48
CA HIS A 8 -16.70 -7.38 5.71
C HIS A 8 -15.57 -6.37 5.49
N LEU A 9 -14.41 -6.82 5.02
CA LEU A 9 -13.36 -5.92 4.54
C LEU A 9 -13.58 -5.68 3.06
N GLU A 10 -14.52 -4.79 2.69
CA GLU A 10 -14.53 -4.26 1.32
C GLU A 10 -13.14 -3.62 1.09
N PRO A 11 -12.35 -4.13 0.12
CA PRO A 11 -11.17 -3.41 -0.30
C PRO A 11 -11.65 -2.08 -0.88
N PHE A 12 -11.27 -0.97 -0.26
CA PHE A 12 -11.25 0.28 -0.99
C PHE A 12 -10.23 0.06 -2.11
N VAL A 13 -10.74 0.10 -3.35
CA VAL A 13 -10.09 -0.19 -4.64
C VAL A 13 -10.25 -1.63 -5.16
N LEU A 14 -11.38 -1.83 -5.84
CA LEU A 14 -11.49 -2.51 -7.14
C LEU A 14 -12.88 -2.19 -7.70
N ARG A 15 -13.01 -1.11 -8.48
CA ARG A 15 -14.20 -0.92 -9.33
C ARG A 15 -13.78 -0.29 -10.65
N GLU A 16 -14.16 -0.93 -11.76
CA GLU A 16 -14.02 -0.43 -13.15
C GLU A 16 -14.84 0.84 -13.42
N SER A 17 -15.52 1.38 -12.40
CA SER A 17 -16.15 2.71 -12.37
C SER A 17 -16.48 3.06 -10.92
N PRO A 18 -16.34 4.32 -10.48
CA PRO A 18 -16.53 4.68 -9.09
C PRO A 18 -18.02 4.54 -8.69
N ARG A 19 -18.30 3.79 -7.61
CA ARG A 19 -19.59 3.83 -6.88
C ARG A 19 -19.68 5.03 -5.92
N VAL A 20 -18.58 5.76 -5.75
CA VAL A 20 -18.52 7.01 -4.99
C VAL A 20 -18.73 8.14 -5.99
N THR A 21 -19.73 8.98 -5.76
CA THR A 21 -19.92 10.19 -6.56
C THR A 21 -18.66 11.05 -6.42
N ILE A 22 -17.84 11.11 -7.47
CA ILE A 22 -16.72 12.04 -7.54
C ILE A 22 -17.32 13.44 -7.52
N THR A 23 -17.04 14.18 -6.46
CA THR A 23 -17.45 15.56 -6.28
C THR A 23 -16.39 16.51 -6.86
N ARG A 24 -16.77 17.77 -7.09
CA ARG A 24 -15.86 18.81 -7.61
C ARG A 24 -14.74 19.20 -6.63
N ASP A 25 -14.68 18.56 -5.47
CA ASP A 25 -13.66 18.80 -4.46
C ASP A 25 -12.75 17.58 -4.26
N ASP A 26 -12.87 16.55 -5.10
CA ASP A 26 -12.05 15.33 -4.98
C ASP A 26 -10.75 15.43 -5.80
N VAL A 27 -9.71 14.76 -5.31
CA VAL A 27 -8.47 14.57 -6.08
C VAL A 27 -8.40 13.10 -6.46
N LEU A 28 -8.34 12.83 -7.76
CA LEU A 28 -8.27 11.48 -8.30
C LEU A 28 -6.86 11.21 -8.80
N VAL A 29 -6.18 10.25 -8.18
CA VAL A 29 -4.93 9.70 -8.69
C VAL A 29 -5.21 8.33 -9.30
N GLN A 30 -4.83 8.14 -10.56
CA GLN A 30 -4.99 6.91 -11.31
C GLN A 30 -3.63 6.29 -11.58
N LEU A 31 -3.39 5.11 -11.02
CA LEU A 31 -2.21 4.30 -11.29
C LEU A 31 -2.56 3.30 -12.40
N GLU A 32 -2.01 3.48 -13.58
CA GLU A 32 -2.30 2.70 -14.79
C GLU A 32 -1.26 1.59 -14.98
N PHE A 33 -1.69 0.36 -14.72
CA PHE A 33 -0.92 -0.86 -14.96
C PHE A 33 -1.14 -1.26 -16.42
N THR A 34 -0.30 -0.72 -17.30
CA THR A 34 -0.49 -0.79 -18.75
C THR A 34 -0.36 -2.20 -19.29
N GLU A 35 0.53 -3.02 -18.71
CA GLU A 35 0.74 -4.42 -19.11
C GLU A 35 -0.47 -5.28 -18.73
N GLU A 36 -1.09 -4.99 -17.60
CA GLU A 36 -2.25 -5.72 -17.07
C GLU A 36 -3.59 -5.15 -17.54
N HIS A 37 -3.61 -4.02 -18.25
CA HIS A 37 -4.81 -3.26 -18.62
C HIS A 37 -5.72 -2.97 -17.41
N ARG A 38 -5.11 -2.57 -16.29
CA ARG A 38 -5.82 -2.28 -15.04
C ARG A 38 -5.48 -0.88 -14.54
N THR A 39 -6.41 -0.28 -13.81
CA THR A 39 -6.18 1.01 -13.16
C THR A 39 -6.58 0.94 -11.69
N ILE A 40 -5.70 1.41 -10.82
CA ILE A 40 -6.01 1.65 -9.41
C ILE A 40 -6.34 3.13 -9.24
N GLN A 41 -7.51 3.44 -8.70
CA GLN A 41 -7.96 4.79 -8.42
C GLN A 41 -7.83 5.10 -6.93
N ILE A 42 -7.18 6.22 -6.60
CA ILE A 42 -7.04 6.75 -5.24
C ILE A 42 -7.78 8.09 -5.19
N ILE A 43 -8.89 8.13 -4.46
CA ILE A 43 -9.77 9.32 -4.35
C ILE A 43 -9.55 10.02 -2.99
N HIS A 44 -9.00 9.32 -1.99
CA HIS A 44 -8.81 9.87 -0.65
C HIS A 44 -7.57 10.78 -0.59
N ARG A 45 -7.80 12.09 -0.46
CA ARG A 45 -6.74 13.10 -0.26
C ARG A 45 -5.78 12.75 0.87
N ASP A 46 -6.30 12.24 1.99
CA ASP A 46 -5.45 11.82 3.09
C ASP A 46 -4.53 10.67 2.69
N LEU A 47 -5.03 9.68 1.95
CA LEU A 47 -4.19 8.57 1.47
C LEU A 47 -3.09 9.06 0.53
N ILE A 48 -3.40 10.02 -0.35
CA ILE A 48 -2.41 10.69 -1.21
C ILE A 48 -1.34 11.37 -0.35
N ARG A 49 -1.73 12.15 0.67
CA ARG A 49 -0.78 12.80 1.61
C ARG A 49 0.09 11.80 2.38
N MET A 50 -0.45 10.62 2.66
CA MET A 50 0.23 9.58 3.45
C MET A 50 1.25 8.78 2.64
N ILE A 51 1.23 8.85 1.31
CA ILE A 51 2.14 8.12 0.44
C ILE A 51 3.12 9.13 -0.18
N PRO A 52 4.35 9.26 0.35
CA PRO A 52 5.25 10.33 -0.08
C PRO A 52 5.56 10.30 -1.57
N GLY A 53 5.76 9.12 -2.16
CA GLY A 53 6.01 9.00 -3.59
C GLY A 53 4.88 9.57 -4.45
N ILE A 54 3.61 9.32 -4.09
CA ILE A 54 2.46 9.88 -4.83
C ILE A 54 2.31 11.37 -4.51
N LYS A 55 2.40 11.76 -3.25
CA LYS A 55 2.28 13.15 -2.81
C LYS A 55 3.27 14.04 -3.56
N ASN A 56 4.55 13.64 -3.60
CA ASN A 56 5.61 14.45 -4.21
C ASN A 56 5.34 14.64 -5.71
N ILE A 57 4.99 13.57 -6.43
CA ILE A 57 4.66 13.66 -7.86
C ILE A 57 3.46 14.58 -8.10
N VAL A 58 2.39 14.44 -7.32
CA VAL A 58 1.20 15.28 -7.43
C VAL A 58 1.52 16.75 -7.12
N GLN A 59 2.29 17.00 -6.06
CA GLN A 59 2.72 18.33 -5.63
C GLN A 59 3.59 19.03 -6.70
N ASP A 60 4.49 18.29 -7.34
CA ASP A 60 5.36 18.80 -8.40
C ASP A 60 4.55 19.18 -9.65
N LEU A 61 3.51 18.42 -9.98
CA LEU A 61 2.63 18.69 -11.12
C LEU A 61 1.64 19.83 -10.85
N LYS A 62 1.10 19.91 -9.64
CA LYS A 62 0.16 20.95 -9.22
C LYS A 62 0.38 21.27 -7.74
N PRO A 63 1.06 22.38 -7.41
CA PRO A 63 1.32 22.74 -6.01
C PRO A 63 0.05 22.93 -5.15
N ASP A 64 -1.02 23.44 -5.75
CA ASP A 64 -2.31 23.69 -5.08
C ASP A 64 -3.33 22.55 -5.29
N TRP A 65 -2.85 21.31 -5.45
CA TRP A 65 -3.71 20.15 -5.68
C TRP A 65 -4.71 19.88 -4.53
N GLU A 66 -4.47 20.43 -3.34
CA GLU A 66 -5.32 20.20 -2.17
C GLU A 66 -6.63 21.00 -2.18
N THR A 67 -6.76 22.04 -3.00
CA THR A 67 -7.94 22.93 -2.98
C THR A 67 -8.92 22.62 -4.09
N ASP A 68 -8.44 22.20 -5.26
CA ASP A 68 -9.28 22.03 -6.45
C ASP A 68 -9.50 20.55 -6.80
N PHE A 69 -10.52 20.30 -7.61
CA PHE A 69 -10.59 19.07 -8.39
C PHE A 69 -9.34 18.90 -9.26
N ALA A 70 -8.74 17.71 -9.22
CA ALA A 70 -7.67 17.36 -10.14
C ALA A 70 -7.67 15.85 -10.40
N ILE A 71 -7.36 15.48 -11.64
CA ILE A 71 -7.15 14.10 -12.06
C ILE A 71 -5.68 13.96 -12.49
N PHE A 72 -4.98 12.98 -11.93
CA PHE A 72 -3.62 12.65 -12.29
C PHE A 72 -3.56 11.20 -12.77
N ASN A 73 -3.03 10.98 -13.97
CA ASN A 73 -2.84 9.66 -14.55
C ASN A 73 -1.35 9.31 -14.56
N PHE A 74 -1.00 8.19 -13.96
CA PHE A 74 0.38 7.73 -13.83
C PHE A 74 0.54 6.33 -14.42
N PRO A 75 1.25 6.18 -15.55
CA PRO A 75 1.64 4.87 -16.02
C PRO A 75 2.59 4.23 -15.01
N VAL A 76 2.25 3.03 -14.55
CA VAL A 76 3.02 2.25 -13.61
C VAL A 76 3.82 1.20 -14.37
N THR A 77 5.14 1.23 -14.18
CA THR A 77 6.05 0.23 -14.72
C THR A 77 6.87 -0.41 -13.59
N GLY A 78 7.00 -1.74 -13.63
CA GLY A 78 7.82 -2.49 -12.69
C GLY A 78 7.30 -2.56 -11.25
N MET A 79 6.01 -2.27 -11.02
CA MET A 79 5.32 -2.60 -9.77
C MET A 79 4.32 -3.72 -10.02
N ASP A 80 4.22 -4.66 -9.10
CA ASP A 80 3.22 -5.73 -9.15
C ASP A 80 1.86 -5.18 -8.73
N LEU A 81 0.82 -5.43 -9.53
CA LEU A 81 -0.54 -4.95 -9.29
C LEU A 81 -1.08 -5.41 -7.93
N ASN A 82 -0.94 -6.69 -7.60
CA ASN A 82 -1.50 -7.26 -6.37
C ASN A 82 -0.76 -6.74 -5.13
N ALA A 83 0.56 -6.62 -5.22
CA ALA A 83 1.39 -6.00 -4.18
C ALA A 83 1.02 -4.52 -3.99
N THR A 84 0.70 -3.80 -5.07
CA THR A 84 0.26 -2.41 -5.00
C THR A 84 -1.09 -2.28 -4.29
N VAL A 85 -2.08 -3.08 -4.68
CA VAL A 85 -3.37 -3.14 -3.99
C VAL A 85 -3.17 -3.46 -2.51
N PHE A 86 -2.32 -4.43 -2.19
CA PHE A 86 -2.02 -4.82 -0.82
C PHE A 86 -1.42 -3.66 -0.02
N VAL A 87 -0.39 -3.00 -0.54
CA VAL A 87 0.26 -1.86 0.15
C VAL A 87 -0.73 -0.73 0.39
N LEU A 88 -1.49 -0.32 -0.63
CA LEU A 88 -2.46 0.76 -0.49
C LEU A 88 -3.56 0.44 0.53
N THR A 89 -4.04 -0.81 0.55
CA THR A 89 -5.05 -1.29 1.51
C THR A 89 -4.55 -1.26 2.96
N HIS A 90 -3.25 -1.44 3.17
CA HIS A 90 -2.68 -1.61 4.51
C HIS A 90 -1.88 -0.39 5.01
N VAL A 91 -1.51 0.55 4.15
CA VAL A 91 -0.86 1.81 4.55
C VAL A 91 -1.78 2.69 5.39
N ASP A 92 -3.03 2.87 4.96
CA ASP A 92 -4.03 3.73 5.62
C ASP A 92 -4.30 3.31 7.08
N LYS A 93 -4.45 2.00 7.30
CA LYS A 93 -4.66 1.40 8.64
C LYS A 93 -3.52 1.69 9.62
N ASN A 94 -2.33 2.01 9.13
CA ASN A 94 -1.13 2.18 9.96
C ASN A 94 -0.73 3.63 10.18
N TRP A 95 -0.97 4.50 9.20
CA TRP A 95 -0.77 5.93 9.42
C TRP A 95 -1.79 6.51 10.41
N SER A 96 -3.02 6.01 10.38
CA SER A 96 -4.03 6.28 11.41
C SER A 96 -3.59 5.82 12.82
N LEU A 97 -2.80 4.74 12.93
CA LEU A 97 -2.20 4.32 14.20
C LEU A 97 -1.05 5.25 14.63
N ARG A 98 -0.25 5.74 13.67
CA ARG A 98 0.86 6.66 13.90
C ARG A 98 0.36 8.01 14.41
N SER A 99 -0.68 8.57 13.77
CA SER A 99 -1.32 9.82 14.18
C SER A 99 -1.96 9.71 15.56
N ARG A 100 -2.59 8.58 15.88
CA ARG A 100 -3.25 8.35 17.18
C ARG A 100 -2.28 8.04 18.32
N ARG A 101 -1.21 7.26 18.08
CA ARG A 101 -0.34 6.73 19.13
C ARG A 101 1.04 7.37 19.21
N ARG A 102 1.38 8.30 18.30
CA ARG A 102 2.69 8.98 18.20
C ARG A 102 3.90 8.03 18.34
N ARG A 103 3.76 6.78 17.90
CA ARG A 103 4.83 5.77 17.98
C ARG A 103 5.14 5.24 16.59
N ARG A 104 6.39 4.85 16.38
CA ARG A 104 6.80 4.14 15.15
C ARG A 104 6.02 2.81 15.04
N PRO A 105 5.55 2.45 13.85
CA PRO A 105 4.99 1.13 13.58
C PRO A 105 6.00 0.04 13.94
N ARG A 106 5.50 -1.06 14.49
CA ARG A 106 6.26 -2.26 14.83
C ARG A 106 5.77 -3.41 13.97
N GLN A 107 6.59 -4.45 13.85
CA GLN A 107 6.25 -5.68 13.14
C GLN A 107 4.92 -6.29 13.60
N SER A 108 4.62 -6.20 14.90
CA SER A 108 3.36 -6.66 15.51
C SER A 108 2.14 -5.91 15.00
N ASP A 109 2.32 -4.70 14.46
CA ASP A 109 1.26 -3.91 13.84
C ASP A 109 0.94 -4.41 12.42
N PHE A 110 1.79 -5.29 11.86
CA PHE A 110 1.62 -5.88 10.52
C PHE A 110 1.54 -7.41 10.57
N PRO A 111 0.57 -8.01 11.31
CA PRO A 111 0.41 -9.46 11.32
C PRO A 111 0.13 -10.01 9.90
N ILE A 112 -0.51 -9.22 9.05
CA ILE A 112 -0.83 -9.59 7.67
C ILE A 112 0.41 -9.84 6.79
N LEU A 113 1.53 -9.17 7.07
CA LEU A 113 2.79 -9.43 6.36
C LEU A 113 3.35 -10.81 6.69
N ASN A 114 3.10 -11.35 7.89
CA ASN A 114 3.55 -12.68 8.27
C ASN A 114 2.84 -13.79 7.47
N ALA A 115 1.61 -13.53 7.00
CA ALA A 115 0.84 -14.47 6.18
C ALA A 115 1.38 -14.57 4.73
N GLN A 116 2.16 -13.58 4.27
CA GLN A 116 2.65 -13.55 2.91
C GLN A 116 3.85 -14.48 2.70
N SER A 117 3.97 -15.06 1.50
CA SER A 117 5.15 -15.81 1.07
C SER A 117 6.36 -14.88 0.85
N LEU A 118 7.58 -15.45 0.80
CA LEU A 118 8.79 -14.66 0.51
C LEU A 118 8.73 -13.96 -0.85
N THR A 119 8.13 -14.60 -1.86
CA THR A 119 7.95 -14.01 -3.20
C THR A 119 6.98 -12.82 -3.15
N GLN A 120 5.83 -12.98 -2.49
CA GLN A 120 4.88 -11.88 -2.30
C GLN A 120 5.50 -10.74 -1.49
N LEU A 121 6.27 -11.05 -0.44
CA LEU A 121 6.96 -10.04 0.35
C LEU A 121 8.00 -9.27 -0.46
N ALA A 122 8.71 -9.92 -1.40
CA ALA A 122 9.63 -9.23 -2.29
C ALA A 122 8.90 -8.24 -3.22
N ALA A 123 7.74 -8.62 -3.76
CA ALA A 123 6.91 -7.72 -4.58
C ALA A 123 6.38 -6.54 -3.74
N ILE A 124 5.85 -6.81 -2.55
CA ILE A 124 5.38 -5.79 -1.58
C ILE A 124 6.50 -4.83 -1.21
N ARG A 125 7.70 -5.35 -0.96
CA ARG A 125 8.90 -4.55 -0.68
C ARG A 125 9.23 -3.60 -1.83
N ASN A 126 9.22 -4.08 -3.06
CA ASN A 126 9.51 -3.26 -4.25
C ASN A 126 8.51 -2.11 -4.40
N VAL A 127 7.23 -2.38 -4.18
CA VAL A 127 6.19 -1.33 -4.15
C VAL A 127 6.45 -0.33 -3.02
N ALA A 128 6.75 -0.81 -1.82
CA ALA A 128 7.02 0.07 -0.67
C ALA A 128 8.22 1.02 -0.91
N VAL A 129 9.25 0.55 -1.62
CA VAL A 129 10.38 1.39 -2.05
C VAL A 129 9.90 2.47 -3.04
N ARG A 130 9.16 2.08 -4.08
CA ARG A 130 8.67 3.00 -5.12
C ARG A 130 7.73 4.08 -4.58
N LEU A 131 6.93 3.72 -3.59
CA LEU A 131 5.99 4.64 -2.93
C LEU A 131 6.62 5.40 -1.75
N GLU A 132 7.92 5.20 -1.49
CA GLU A 132 8.69 5.85 -0.42
C GLU A 132 8.17 5.59 0.99
N LEU A 133 7.60 4.40 1.22
CA LEU A 133 6.95 3.99 2.47
C LEU A 133 7.96 3.38 3.46
N ARG A 134 8.92 4.19 3.93
CA ARG A 134 10.08 3.72 4.72
C ARG A 134 9.74 2.82 5.92
N GLU A 135 8.76 3.19 6.74
CA GLU A 135 8.44 2.39 7.94
C GLU A 135 7.78 1.06 7.59
N PHE A 136 6.97 1.05 6.53
CA PHE A 136 6.35 -0.16 6.02
C PHE A 136 7.42 -1.08 5.39
N LEU A 137 8.39 -0.49 4.71
CA LEU A 137 9.55 -1.18 4.17
C LEU A 137 10.39 -1.83 5.27
N ASP A 138 10.72 -1.10 6.35
CA ASP A 138 11.49 -1.63 7.49
C ASP A 138 10.79 -2.86 8.11
N CYS A 139 9.47 -2.81 8.26
CA CYS A 139 8.69 -3.95 8.79
C CYS A 139 8.67 -5.13 7.81
N THR A 140 8.58 -4.86 6.52
CA THR A 140 8.61 -5.89 5.46
C THR A 140 9.97 -6.58 5.41
N ASP A 141 11.06 -5.82 5.45
CA ASP A 141 12.44 -6.33 5.41
C ASP A 141 12.76 -7.18 6.64
N PHE A 142 12.28 -6.78 7.82
CA PHE A 142 12.41 -7.60 9.02
C PHE A 142 11.73 -8.97 8.85
N ILE A 143 10.50 -9.00 8.35
CA ILE A 143 9.74 -10.25 8.19
C ILE A 143 10.38 -11.15 7.14
N ILE A 144 10.91 -10.57 6.06
CA ILE A 144 11.69 -11.30 5.05
C ILE A 144 12.92 -11.95 5.71
N SER A 145 13.71 -11.19 6.48
CA SER A 145 14.90 -11.72 7.17
C SER A 145 14.53 -12.88 8.08
N ARG A 146 13.52 -12.69 8.95
CA ARG A 146 13.09 -13.72 9.89
C ARG A 146 12.64 -15.00 9.19
N LYS A 147 11.85 -14.89 8.12
CA LYS A 147 11.40 -16.05 7.33
C LYS A 147 12.56 -16.79 6.65
N ARG A 148 13.57 -16.06 6.17
CA ARG A 148 14.79 -16.66 5.59
C ARG A 148 15.60 -17.41 6.65
N ASP A 149 15.75 -16.84 7.84
CA ASP A 149 16.44 -17.49 8.96
C ASP A 149 15.71 -18.77 9.41
N GLU A 150 14.38 -18.71 9.54
CA GLU A 150 13.56 -19.88 9.87
C GLU A 150 13.70 -21.01 8.81
N GLN A 151 13.75 -20.66 7.52
CA GLN A 151 13.97 -21.63 6.45
C GLN A 151 15.37 -22.25 6.50
N ARG A 152 16.40 -21.45 6.81
CA ARG A 152 17.77 -21.92 6.97
C ARG A 152 17.89 -22.91 8.12
N ILE A 153 17.37 -22.56 9.30
CA ILE A 153 17.40 -23.41 10.50
C ILE A 153 16.68 -24.74 10.24
N ARG A 154 15.54 -24.72 9.55
CA ARG A 154 14.81 -25.96 9.20
C ARG A 154 15.64 -26.86 8.30
N ARG A 155 16.31 -26.31 7.28
CA ARG A 155 17.18 -27.08 6.39
C ARG A 155 18.33 -27.73 7.16
N GLU A 156 18.99 -26.98 8.05
CA GLU A 156 20.09 -27.46 8.88
C GLU A 156 19.68 -28.57 9.86
N ARG A 157 18.40 -28.63 10.27
CA ARG A 157 17.86 -29.69 11.16
C ARG A 157 17.38 -30.94 10.44
N THR A 158 17.26 -30.89 9.11
CA THR A 158 16.75 -32.00 8.28
C THR A 158 17.86 -32.69 7.48
N GLN A 159 19.10 -32.20 7.62
CA GLN A 159 20.34 -32.85 7.16
C GLN A 159 20.98 -33.60 8.33
#